data_AF-A0A514XFB8-F1
#
_entry.id   AF-A0A514XFB8-F1
#
_cell.length_a   1.000
_cell.length_b   1.000
_cell.length_c   1.000
_cell.angle_alpha   90.00
_cell.angle_beta   90.00
_cell.angle_gamma   90.00
#
_symmetry.space_group_name_H-M   'P 1'
#
loop_
_entity.id
_entity.type
_entity.pdbx_description
1 polymer ?
#
loop_
_entity_poly.entity_id
_entity_poly.type
_entity_poly.pdbx_seq_one_letter_code
_entity_poly.pdbx_strand_id
1 'polypeptide(L)'
;MVDFEIRRAAHGDEPYLAKVHIQAWQETYPGLVPDSYLNSLSDELAERVEMWQNILANPKRWAWVVVVNGSIVGFILFGPPRDENRDTYIELGAIYVLKSHHSGGYRSRASFHWF
;
A
#
# COMPACT_ATOMS: atom_id res chain seq x y z
N MET A 1 -22.00 -3.21 14.68
CA MET A 1 -21.58 -2.18 13.70
C MET A 1 -20.16 -2.49 13.30
N VAL A 2 -19.79 -2.35 12.03
CA VAL A 2 -18.39 -2.51 11.60
C VAL A 2 -17.65 -1.27 12.09
N ASP A 3 -16.57 -1.48 12.83
CA ASP A 3 -15.69 -0.38 13.22
C ASP A 3 -14.80 -0.02 12.02
N PHE A 4 -14.81 1.25 11.63
CA PHE A 4 -14.16 1.76 10.43
C PHE A 4 -13.50 3.10 10.73
N GLU A 5 -12.21 3.21 10.41
CA GLU A 5 -11.42 4.41 10.61
C GLU A 5 -10.50 4.66 9.42
N ILE A 6 -10.36 5.92 9.02
CA ILE A 6 -9.28 6.39 8.15
C ILE A 6 -8.41 7.34 8.98
N ARG A 7 -7.12 7.02 9.11
CA ARG A 7 -6.17 7.80 9.91
C ARG A 7 -4.80 7.88 9.25
N ARG A 8 -3.95 8.79 9.73
CA ARG A 8 -2.53 8.79 9.37
C ARG A 8 -1.89 7.48 9.83
N ALA A 9 -0.96 6.97 9.03
CA ALA A 9 -0.06 5.92 9.46
C ALA A 9 0.81 6.44 10.61
N ALA A 10 0.99 5.62 11.63
CA ALA A 10 1.76 5.93 12.82
C ALA A 10 2.94 4.97 12.95
N HIS A 11 3.92 5.36 13.76
CA HIS A 11 5.00 4.44 14.15
C HIS A 11 4.39 3.19 14.82
N GLY A 12 4.88 2.02 14.44
CA GLY A 12 4.31 0.72 14.80
C GLY A 12 3.37 0.13 13.73
N ASP A 13 2.91 0.91 12.75
CA ASP A 13 2.09 0.40 11.64
C ASP A 13 2.93 -0.35 10.58
N GLU A 14 4.25 -0.19 10.56
CA GLU A 14 5.15 -0.67 9.50
C GLU A 14 4.99 -2.17 9.19
N PRO A 15 4.92 -3.08 10.19
CA PRO A 15 4.70 -4.50 9.95
C PRO A 15 3.35 -4.80 9.29
N TYR A 16 2.32 -4.03 9.59
CA TYR A 16 0.97 -4.23 9.05
C TYR A 16 0.86 -3.65 7.63
N LEU A 17 1.43 -2.48 7.41
CA LEU A 17 1.55 -1.86 6.10
C LEU A 17 2.35 -2.74 5.12
N ALA A 18 3.43 -3.36 5.58
CA ALA A 18 4.23 -4.30 4.78
C ALA A 18 3.39 -5.51 4.34
N LYS A 19 2.64 -6.12 5.26
CA LYS A 19 1.75 -7.25 4.97
C LYS A 19 0.66 -6.89 3.98
N VAL A 20 -0.02 -5.76 4.17
CA VAL A 20 -1.08 -5.29 3.26
C VAL A 20 -0.50 -4.99 1.88
N HIS A 21 0.70 -4.43 1.78
CA HIS A 21 1.37 -4.18 0.50
C HIS A 21 1.61 -5.48 -0.27
N ILE A 22 2.23 -6.48 0.37
CA ILE A 22 2.52 -7.78 -0.23
C ILE A 22 1.22 -8.47 -0.66
N GLN A 23 0.24 -8.56 0.25
CA GLN A 23 -1.02 -9.23 -0.01
C GLN A 23 -1.79 -8.54 -1.15
N ALA A 24 -1.86 -7.22 -1.17
CA ALA A 24 -2.56 -6.51 -2.24
C ALA A 24 -1.89 -6.76 -3.61
N TRP A 25 -0.56 -6.87 -3.67
CA TRP A 25 0.15 -7.25 -4.90
C TRP A 25 -0.19 -8.66 -5.36
N GLN A 26 -0.13 -9.63 -4.44
CA GLN A 26 -0.49 -11.03 -4.68
C GLN A 26 -1.95 -11.19 -5.13
N GLU A 27 -2.84 -10.31 -4.68
CA GLU A 27 -4.26 -10.33 -5.06
C GLU A 27 -4.55 -9.62 -6.40
N THR A 28 -3.72 -8.64 -6.78
CA THR A 28 -3.99 -7.72 -7.91
C THR A 28 -3.31 -8.14 -9.21
N TYR A 29 -2.09 -8.63 -9.13
CA TYR A 29 -1.24 -8.89 -10.31
C TYR A 29 -1.16 -10.34 -10.85
N PRO A 30 -1.85 -11.37 -10.30
CA PRO A 30 -1.90 -12.67 -10.97
C PRO A 30 -2.34 -12.56 -12.43
N GLY A 31 -1.63 -13.26 -13.32
CA GLY A 31 -1.84 -13.20 -14.77
C GLY A 31 -1.21 -11.98 -15.49
N LEU A 32 -0.61 -11.05 -14.74
CA LEU A 32 0.23 -9.98 -15.28
C LEU A 32 1.70 -10.14 -14.86
N VAL A 33 1.92 -10.65 -13.65
CA VAL A 33 3.24 -10.91 -13.06
C VAL A 33 3.36 -12.42 -12.80
N PRO A 34 4.54 -13.05 -13.00
CA PRO A 34 4.72 -14.47 -12.75
C PRO A 34 4.34 -14.88 -11.32
N ASP A 35 3.57 -15.96 -11.20
CA ASP A 35 3.12 -16.47 -9.89
C ASP A 35 4.30 -16.80 -8.97
N SER A 36 5.41 -17.29 -9.52
CA SER A 36 6.64 -17.56 -8.76
C SER A 36 7.18 -16.32 -8.06
N TYR A 37 7.16 -15.17 -8.74
CA TYR A 37 7.59 -13.90 -8.18
C TYR A 37 6.58 -13.36 -7.16
N LEU A 38 5.27 -13.45 -7.45
CA LEU A 38 4.24 -13.03 -6.49
C LEU A 38 4.32 -13.84 -5.19
N ASN A 39 4.60 -15.14 -5.30
CA ASN A 39 4.77 -16.00 -4.13
C ASN A 39 6.02 -15.65 -3.31
N SER A 40 7.13 -15.28 -3.96
CA SER A 40 8.36 -14.89 -3.28
C SER A 40 8.29 -13.55 -2.55
N LEU A 41 7.31 -12.69 -2.86
CA LEU A 41 7.12 -11.41 -2.12
C LEU A 41 6.97 -11.59 -0.61
N SER A 42 6.51 -12.77 -0.16
CA SER A 42 6.39 -13.07 1.27
C SER A 42 7.76 -13.17 1.96
N ASP A 43 8.79 -13.57 1.22
CA ASP A 43 10.18 -13.66 1.70
C ASP A 43 10.78 -12.25 1.89
N GLU A 44 10.25 -11.24 1.19
CA GLU A 44 10.65 -9.83 1.27
C GLU A 44 9.99 -9.07 2.44
N LEU A 45 9.27 -9.75 3.34
CA LEU A 45 8.51 -9.09 4.41
C LEU A 45 9.39 -8.17 5.27
N ALA A 46 10.59 -8.63 5.67
CA ALA A 46 11.50 -7.84 6.49
C ALA A 46 11.96 -6.55 5.78
N GLU A 47 12.38 -6.67 4.51
CA GLU A 47 12.79 -5.53 3.68
C GLU A 47 11.64 -4.54 3.48
N ARG A 48 10.41 -5.05 3.33
CA ARG A 48 9.22 -4.20 3.21
C ARG A 48 8.89 -3.49 4.51
N VAL A 49 9.16 -4.08 5.68
CA VAL A 49 9.07 -3.39 6.97
C VAL A 49 10.10 -2.26 7.05
N GLU A 50 11.35 -2.51 6.68
CA GLU A 50 12.40 -1.48 6.66
C GLU A 50 12.08 -0.34 5.69
N MET A 51 11.52 -0.66 4.51
CA MET A 51 11.01 0.34 3.57
C MET A 51 9.97 1.24 4.24
N TRP A 52 8.99 0.66 4.94
CA TRP A 52 7.95 1.43 5.62
C TRP A 52 8.49 2.25 6.80
N GLN A 53 9.48 1.75 7.54
CA GLN A 53 10.17 2.52 8.57
C GLN A 53 10.79 3.79 7.98
N ASN A 54 11.50 3.65 6.86
CA ASN A 54 12.11 4.79 6.16
C ASN A 54 11.05 5.76 5.61
N ILE A 55 9.93 5.26 5.10
CA ILE A 55 8.81 6.08 4.61
C ILE A 55 8.18 6.88 5.75
N LEU A 56 7.85 6.23 6.87
CA LEU A 56 7.16 6.88 8.00
C LEU A 56 8.09 7.83 8.77
N ALA A 57 9.41 7.60 8.74
CA ALA A 57 10.40 8.51 9.30
C ALA A 57 10.66 9.74 8.42
N ASN A 58 10.26 9.73 7.15
CA ASN A 58 10.53 10.82 6.22
C ASN A 58 9.46 11.91 6.31
N PRO A 59 9.79 13.13 6.78
CA PRO A 59 8.81 14.20 6.96
C PRO A 59 8.22 14.75 5.65
N LYS A 60 8.83 14.43 4.50
CA LYS A 60 8.32 14.80 3.18
C LYS A 60 7.34 13.78 2.62
N ARG A 61 7.20 12.59 3.21
CA ARG A 61 6.26 11.56 2.76
C ARG A 61 5.11 11.46 3.74
N TRP A 62 3.94 11.13 3.20
CA TRP A 62 2.72 10.94 3.98
C TRP A 62 2.08 9.62 3.63
N ALA A 63 1.63 8.92 4.66
CA ALA A 63 0.86 7.70 4.50
C ALA A 63 -0.40 7.76 5.37
N TRP A 64 -1.49 7.26 4.82
CA TRP A 64 -2.76 7.09 5.52
C TRP A 64 -3.20 5.64 5.37
N VAL A 65 -3.91 5.15 6.37
CA VAL A 65 -4.42 3.77 6.45
C VAL A 65 -5.93 3.78 6.58
N VAL A 66 -6.54 2.72 6.06
CA VAL A 66 -7.92 2.35 6.41
C VAL A 66 -7.87 1.15 7.36
N VAL A 67 -8.57 1.29 8.49
CA VAL A 67 -8.66 0.29 9.55
C VAL A 67 -10.10 -0.22 9.61
N VAL A 68 -10.27 -1.54 9.59
CA VAL A 68 -11.56 -2.21 9.74
C VAL A 68 -11.45 -3.22 10.86
N ASN A 69 -12.31 -3.10 11.88
CA ASN A 69 -12.30 -3.95 13.07
C ASN A 69 -10.89 -4.09 13.69
N GLY A 70 -10.17 -2.97 13.81
CA GLY A 70 -8.81 -2.91 14.36
C GLY A 70 -7.68 -3.40 13.45
N SER A 71 -7.97 -3.85 12.23
CA SER A 71 -6.95 -4.30 11.27
C SER A 71 -6.76 -3.29 10.15
N ILE A 72 -5.51 -2.97 9.80
CA ILE A 72 -5.22 -2.19 8.60
C ILE A 72 -5.54 -3.05 7.38
N VAL A 73 -6.41 -2.55 6.49
CA VAL A 73 -6.86 -3.27 5.27
C VAL A 73 -6.51 -2.55 3.98
N GLY A 74 -5.82 -1.42 4.07
CA GLY A 74 -5.40 -0.62 2.94
C GLY A 74 -4.60 0.60 3.35
N PHE A 75 -3.91 1.19 2.38
CA PHE A 75 -3.13 2.40 2.58
C PHE A 75 -3.06 3.24 1.32
N ILE A 76 -2.65 4.49 1.51
CA ILE A 76 -2.24 5.42 0.46
C ILE A 76 -0.91 6.06 0.87
N LEU A 77 0.01 6.20 -0.08
CA LEU A 77 1.32 6.82 0.08
C LEU A 77 1.48 7.94 -0.95
N PHE A 78 1.83 9.12 -0.49
CA PHE A 78 2.06 10.28 -1.34
C PHE A 78 3.20 11.16 -0.80
N GLY A 79 3.84 11.94 -1.66
CA GLY A 79 4.98 12.78 -1.32
C GLY A 79 5.54 13.53 -2.53
N PRO A 80 6.72 14.17 -2.42
CA PRO A 80 7.40 14.76 -3.55
C PRO A 80 7.59 13.76 -4.69
N PRO A 81 7.52 14.23 -5.95
CA PRO A 81 7.79 13.40 -7.10
C PRO A 81 9.20 12.83 -7.09
N ARG A 82 9.37 11.67 -7.73
CA ARG A 82 10.69 11.07 -7.98
C ARG A 82 11.45 11.78 -9.09
N ASP A 83 10.72 12.36 -10.05
CA ASP A 83 11.28 13.07 -11.20
C ASP A 83 11.77 14.48 -10.82
N GLU A 84 12.89 14.88 -11.43
CA GLU A 84 13.40 16.25 -11.31
C GLU A 84 12.45 17.28 -11.93
N ASN A 85 12.53 18.54 -11.48
CA ASN A 85 11.77 19.69 -11.99
C ASN A 85 10.24 19.60 -11.79
N ARG A 86 9.77 18.85 -10.81
CA ARG A 86 8.35 18.74 -10.43
C ARG A 86 8.06 19.16 -8.99
N ASP A 87 8.87 20.05 -8.42
CA ASP A 87 8.84 20.44 -7.00
C ASP A 87 7.51 21.08 -6.53
N THR A 88 6.64 21.47 -7.46
CA THR A 88 5.30 22.00 -7.18
C THR A 88 4.20 20.94 -7.11
N TYR A 89 4.49 19.68 -7.44
CA TYR A 89 3.54 18.58 -7.45
C TYR A 89 3.67 17.68 -6.22
N ILE A 90 2.61 16.93 -5.94
CA ILE A 90 2.62 15.78 -5.04
C ILE A 90 2.35 14.54 -5.89
N GLU A 91 3.23 13.54 -5.79
CA GLU A 91 3.07 12.23 -6.43
C GLU A 91 2.26 11.31 -5.51
N LEU A 92 1.24 10.66 -6.08
CA LEU A 92 0.62 9.50 -5.48
C LEU A 92 1.50 8.28 -5.78
N GLY A 93 2.30 7.86 -4.80
CA GLY A 93 3.26 6.78 -4.97
C GLY A 93 2.64 5.38 -4.92
N ALA A 94 1.61 5.18 -4.09
CA ALA A 94 0.89 3.92 -4.01
C ALA A 94 -0.50 4.09 -3.38
N ILE A 95 -1.45 3.29 -3.82
CA ILE A 95 -2.77 3.13 -3.20
C ILE A 95 -3.22 1.68 -3.33
N TYR A 96 -3.45 1.03 -2.20
CA TYR A 96 -3.86 -0.37 -2.15
C TYR A 96 -4.91 -0.60 -1.08
N VAL A 97 -5.87 -1.46 -1.38
CA VAL A 97 -6.87 -2.00 -0.45
C VAL A 97 -6.95 -3.50 -0.71
N LEU A 98 -7.04 -4.30 0.35
CA LEU A 98 -7.23 -5.74 0.23
C LEU A 98 -8.51 -6.06 -0.55
N LYS A 99 -8.47 -7.07 -1.40
CA LYS A 99 -9.56 -7.47 -2.30
C LYS A 99 -10.88 -7.75 -1.58
N SER A 100 -10.82 -8.24 -0.35
CA SER A 100 -11.98 -8.47 0.51
C SER A 100 -12.76 -7.19 0.89
N HIS A 101 -12.14 -6.02 0.71
CA HIS A 101 -12.69 -4.71 1.03
C HIS A 101 -12.88 -3.84 -0.22
N HIS A 102 -12.79 -4.43 -1.42
CA HIS A 102 -13.24 -3.75 -2.63
C HIS A 102 -14.77 -3.67 -2.61
N SER A 103 -15.33 -2.54 -3.05
CA SER A 103 -16.78 -2.37 -3.12
C SER A 103 -17.39 -3.50 -3.95
N GLY A 104 -18.40 -4.17 -3.38
CA GLY A 104 -19.02 -5.33 -4.00
C GLY A 104 -19.44 -5.08 -5.44
N GLY A 105 -19.00 -5.96 -6.35
CA GLY A 105 -19.72 -6.21 -7.59
C GLY A 105 -19.29 -5.46 -8.85
N TYR A 106 -18.28 -4.60 -8.83
CA TYR A 106 -17.63 -4.16 -10.07
C TYR A 106 -16.15 -4.46 -9.98
N ARG A 107 -15.74 -5.54 -10.66
CA ARG A 107 -14.35 -5.83 -10.97
C ARG A 107 -13.80 -4.69 -11.83
N SER A 108 -13.51 -3.53 -11.24
CA SER A 108 -12.42 -2.74 -11.77
C SER A 108 -11.18 -3.56 -11.47
N ARG A 109 -10.59 -4.13 -12.52
CA ARG A 109 -9.15 -4.32 -12.53
C ARG A 109 -8.58 -2.91 -12.36
N ALA A 110 -8.52 -2.43 -11.12
CA ALA A 110 -7.66 -1.33 -10.74
C ALA A 110 -6.23 -1.88 -10.79
N SER A 111 -5.82 -2.33 -11.97
CA SER A 111 -4.43 -2.38 -12.35
C SER A 111 -4.03 -0.91 -12.50
N PHE A 112 -3.74 -0.27 -11.37
CA PHE A 112 -3.00 0.99 -11.42
C PHE A 112 -1.60 0.61 -11.87
N HIS A 113 -1.41 0.68 -13.18
CA HIS A 113 -0.10 0.59 -13.82
C HIS A 113 0.56 1.95 -13.58
N TRP A 114 1.38 2.00 -12.55
CA TRP A 114 2.40 3.03 -12.42
C TRP A 114 3.70 2.46 -13.01
N PHE A 115 4.32 3.28 -13.85
CA PHE A 115 5.39 3.02 -14.82
C PHE A 115 6.52 2.10 -14.36
#